data_AF-A0A1B9B8D7-F1
#
_entry.id   AF-A0A1B9B8D7-F1
#
_cell.length_a   1.000
_cell.length_b   1.000
_cell.length_c   1.000
_cell.angle_alpha   90.00
_cell.angle_beta   90.00
_cell.angle_gamma   90.00
#
_symmetry.space_group_name_H-M   'P 1'
#
loop_
_entity.id
_entity.type
_entity.pdbx_description
1 polymer ?
#
loop_
_entity_poly.entity_id
_entity_poly.type
_entity_poly.pdbx_seq_one_letter_code
_entity_poly.pdbx_strand_id
1 'polypeptide(L)' 'MSLRQIGSLFIGIGIPFLAIFGVVPFIAAADVSVLGFPILYFWIFLLFPLTTLCLCVSWHFFDRHQYEDEQI' A
#
# COMPACT_ATOMS: atom_id res chain seq x y z
N MET A 1 -6.59 -12.20 18.58
CA MET A 1 -6.59 -11.37 17.35
C MET A 1 -7.64 -11.93 16.42
N SER A 2 -8.67 -11.15 16.11
CA SER A 2 -9.74 -11.56 15.21
C SER A 2 -9.15 -11.81 13.80
N LEU A 3 -9.58 -12.89 13.12
CA LEU A 3 -9.16 -13.24 11.75
C LEU A 3 -9.31 -12.05 10.78
N ARG A 4 -10.29 -11.18 11.08
CA ARG A 4 -10.55 -9.96 10.34
C ARG A 4 -9.37 -8.96 10.50
N GLN A 5 -8.85 -8.74 11.73
CA GLN A 5 -7.73 -7.79 11.99
C GLN A 5 -6.45 -8.20 11.28
N ILE A 6 -6.24 -9.50 11.13
CA ILE A 6 -5.12 -10.04 10.35
C ILE A 6 -5.31 -9.70 8.86
N GLY A 7 -6.54 -9.74 8.35
CA GLY A 7 -6.86 -9.36 6.97
C GLY A 7 -6.56 -7.89 6.65
N SER A 8 -6.87 -6.95 7.54
CA SER A 8 -6.53 -5.53 7.32
C SER A 8 -5.02 -5.29 7.38
N LEU A 9 -4.32 -5.98 8.27
CA LEU A 9 -2.87 -5.90 8.36
C LEU A 9 -2.18 -6.47 7.11
N PHE A 10 -2.71 -7.58 6.57
CA PHE A 10 -2.27 -8.16 5.30
C PHE A 10 -2.55 -7.27 4.09
N ILE A 11 -3.66 -6.52 4.07
CA ILE A 11 -3.92 -5.55 3.00
C ILE A 11 -2.98 -4.35 3.17
N GLY A 12 -2.89 -3.83 4.41
CA GLY A 12 -2.03 -2.72 4.84
C GLY A 12 -0.55 -2.89 4.48
N ILE A 13 -0.04 -4.12 4.61
CA ILE A 13 1.38 -4.44 4.41
C ILE A 13 1.61 -5.21 3.11
N GLY A 14 0.69 -6.08 2.71
CA GLY A 14 0.81 -6.90 1.52
C GLY A 14 0.76 -6.09 0.23
N ILE A 15 -0.08 -5.05 0.17
CA ILE A 15 -0.13 -4.15 -0.99
C ILE A 15 1.21 -3.39 -1.18
N PRO A 16 1.77 -2.69 -0.17
CA PRO A 16 3.06 -2.04 -0.35
C PRO A 16 4.20 -3.04 -0.57
N PHE A 17 4.15 -4.22 0.05
CA PHE A 17 5.14 -5.26 -0.20
C PHE A 17 5.12 -5.73 -1.66
N LEU A 18 3.94 -6.02 -2.23
CA LEU A 18 3.78 -6.39 -3.64
C LEU A 18 4.15 -5.25 -4.58
N ALA A 19 3.85 -4.00 -4.23
CA ALA A 19 4.22 -2.85 -5.05
C ALA A 19 5.74 -2.63 -5.12
N ILE A 20 6.49 -3.00 -4.07
CA ILE A 20 7.95 -2.97 -4.08
C ILE A 20 8.50 -4.22 -4.77
N PHE A 21 8.21 -5.42 -4.24
CA PHE A 21 8.82 -6.66 -4.73
C PHE A 21 8.34 -7.09 -6.10
N GLY A 22 7.11 -6.75 -6.50
CA GLY A 22 6.58 -7.07 -7.82
C GLY A 22 7.04 -6.09 -8.89
N VAL A 23 7.05 -4.80 -8.57
CA VAL A 23 7.22 -3.77 -9.61
C VAL A 23 8.64 -3.23 -9.70
N VAL A 24 9.39 -3.13 -8.59
CA VAL A 24 10.80 -2.69 -8.62
C VAL A 24 11.69 -3.55 -9.51
N PRO A 25 11.67 -4.91 -9.46
CA PRO A 25 12.52 -5.70 -10.36
C PRO A 25 12.09 -5.57 -11.82
N PHE A 26 10.79 -5.39 -12.09
CA PHE A 26 10.28 -5.19 -13.45
C PHE A 26 10.72 -3.83 -14.02
N ILE A 27 10.66 -2.78 -13.19
CA ILE A 27 11.16 -1.45 -13.53
C ILE A 27 12.68 -1.43 -13.63
N ALA A 28 13.40 -2.16 -12.78
CA ALA A 28 14.86 -2.22 -12.83
C ALA A 28 15.36 -2.97 -14.07
N ALA A 29 14.60 -3.97 -14.55
CA ALA A 29 14.90 -4.67 -15.80
C ALA A 29 14.48 -3.84 -17.04
N ALA A 30 13.53 -2.92 -16.88
CA ALA A 30 13.11 -2.02 -17.92
C ALA A 30 13.99 -0.76 -17.86
N ASP A 31 15.02 -0.64 -18.71
CA ASP A 31 15.86 0.57 -18.88
C ASP A 31 15.06 1.77 -19.45
N VAL A 32 13.88 2.02 -18.91
CA VAL A 32 12.90 3.00 -19.36
C VAL A 32 13.15 4.29 -18.60
N SER A 33 13.53 5.31 -19.36
CA SER A 33 13.79 6.65 -18.86
C SER A 33 12.64 7.55 -19.28
N VAL A 34 12.06 8.31 -18.33
CA VAL A 34 11.07 9.35 -18.61
C VAL A 34 11.78 10.70 -18.55
N LEU A 35 11.83 11.42 -19.68
CA LEU A 35 12.50 12.74 -19.79
C LEU A 35 13.99 12.74 -19.35
N GLY A 36 14.68 11.60 -19.50
CA GLY A 36 16.07 11.43 -19.08
C GLY A 36 16.26 11.02 -17.62
N PHE A 37 15.18 10.84 -16.86
CA PHE A 37 15.22 10.33 -15.49
C PHE A 37 14.72 8.88 -15.41
N PRO A 38 15.30 8.04 -14.55
CA PRO A 38 14.81 6.69 -14.29
C PRO A 38 13.34 6.69 -13.86
N ILE A 39 12.51 5.87 -14.50
CA ILE A 39 11.08 5.73 -14.15
C ILE A 39 10.86 5.26 -12.70
N LEU A 40 11.89 4.66 -12.09
CA LEU A 40 11.94 4.26 -10.69
C LEU A 40 11.63 5.43 -9.74
N TYR A 41 12.05 6.66 -10.05
CA TYR A 41 11.72 7.83 -9.24
C TYR A 41 10.22 8.14 -9.24
N PHE A 42 9.57 7.99 -10.38
CA PHE A 42 8.12 8.16 -10.51
C PHE A 42 7.37 7.09 -9.71
N TRP A 43 7.90 5.86 -9.71
CA TRP A 43 7.35 4.76 -8.93
C TRP A 43 7.44 4.99 -7.42
N ILE A 44 8.58 5.50 -6.94
CA ILE A 44 8.74 5.91 -5.52
C ILE A 44 7.76 7.02 -5.18
N PHE A 45 7.49 7.94 -6.09
CA PHE A 45 6.49 8.98 -5.87
C PHE A 45 5.07 8.40 -5.75
N LEU A 46 4.73 7.38 -6.54
CA LEU A 46 3.48 6.63 -6.48
C LEU A 46 3.31 5.80 -5.19
N LEU A 47 4.40 5.44 -4.50
CA LEU A 47 4.33 4.76 -3.21
C LEU A 47 3.70 5.63 -2.11
N PHE A 48 3.79 6.97 -2.18
CA PHE A 48 3.14 7.87 -1.22
C PHE A 48 1.60 7.81 -1.26
N PRO A 49 0.93 8.01 -2.40
CA PRO A 49 -0.51 7.83 -2.47
C PRO A 49 -0.89 6.36 -2.24
N LEU A 50 -0.09 5.38 -2.69
CA LEU A 50 -0.37 3.97 -2.44
C LEU A 50 -0.43 3.64 -0.94
N THR A 51 0.57 4.08 -0.16
CA THR A 51 0.62 3.87 1.29
C THR A 51 -0.54 4.60 2.00
N THR A 52 -0.84 5.82 1.57
CA THR A 52 -2.00 6.59 2.06
C THR A 52 -3.32 5.86 1.78
N LEU A 53 -3.48 5.32 0.57
CA LEU A 53 -4.68 4.57 0.16
C LEU A 53 -4.77 3.25 0.93
N CYS A 54 -3.64 2.60 1.20
CA CYS A 54 -3.55 1.40 2.03
C CYS A 54 -4.06 1.67 3.45
N LEU A 55 -3.60 2.76 4.06
CA LEU A 55 -4.05 3.21 5.38
C LEU A 55 -5.54 3.58 5.35
N CYS A 56 -5.99 4.31 4.33
CA CYS A 56 -7.39 4.69 4.16
C CYS A 56 -8.32 3.47 4.03
N VAL A 57 -7.92 2.46 3.25
CA VAL A 57 -8.66 1.20 3.11
C VAL A 57 -8.66 0.42 4.41
N SER A 58 -7.53 0.36 5.13
CA SER A 58 -7.49 -0.28 6.45
C SER A 58 -8.41 0.43 7.46
N TRP A 59 -8.48 1.76 7.43
CA TRP A 59 -9.37 2.52 8.29
C TRP A 59 -10.82 2.27 7.93
N HIS A 60 -11.18 2.39 6.65
CA HIS A 60 -12.56 2.27 6.17
C HIS A 60 -13.15 0.87 6.41
N PHE A 61 -12.37 -0.20 6.22
CA PHE A 61 -12.85 -1.56 6.40
C PHE A 61 -12.82 -2.04 7.85
N PHE A 62 -11.96 -1.46 8.69
CA PHE A 62 -11.54 -2.11 9.92
C PHE A 62 -11.73 -1.27 11.17
N ASP A 63 -11.38 0.01 11.10
CA ASP A 63 -11.43 0.91 12.25
C ASP A 63 -12.86 1.46 12.48
N ARG A 64 -13.68 1.53 11.43
CA ARG A 64 -15.07 2.00 11.52
C ARG A 64 -15.92 1.25 12.55
N HIS A 65 -15.68 -0.04 12.77
CA HIS A 65 -16.51 -0.85 13.66
C HIS A 65 -15.98 -0.92 15.11
N GLN A 66 -14.70 -0.61 15.36
CA GLN A 66 -14.16 -0.59 16.73
C GLN A 66 -14.63 0.65 17.51
N TYR A 67 -14.81 1.78 16.84
CA TYR A 67 -15.30 3.00 17.47
C TYR A 67 -16.79 2.96 17.86
N GLU A 68 -17.62 2.12 17.24
CA GLU A 68 -19.03 1.98 17.62
C GLU A 68 -19.22 1.19 18.94
N ASP A 69 -18.31 0.25 19.25
CA ASP A 69 -18.40 -0.60 20.44
C ASP A 69 -17.82 0.07 21.71
N GLU A 70 -16.88 1.02 21.58
CA GLU A 70 -16.31 1.76 22.73
C GLU A 70 -17.21 2.90 23.24
N GLN A 71 -18.32 3.21 22.56
CA GLN A 71 -19.24 4.29 22.91
C GLN A 71 -20.53 3.79 23.60
N ILE A 72 -20.65 2.48 23.91
CA ILE A 72 -21.82 1.88 24.60
C ILE A 72 -21.48 1.57 26.07
#